data_AF-A0A1Y3Y7V9-F1
#
_entry.id   AF-A0A1Y3Y7V9-F1
#
_cell.length_a   1.000
_cell.length_b   1.000
_cell.length_c   1.000
_cell.angle_alpha   90.00
_cell.angle_beta   90.00
_cell.angle_gamma   90.00
#
_symmetry.space_group_name_H-M   'P 1'
#
loop_
_entity.id
_entity.type
_entity.pdbx_description
1 polymer ?
#
loop_
_entity_poly.entity_id
_entity_poly.type
_entity_poly.pdbx_seq_one_letter_code
_entity_poly.pdbx_strand_id
1 'polypeptide(L)'
;MNNNYQEGRNRLLLILCILLFILFGALLLWSRRSNAADAARLQQLADQEEQEDQGEEQDASEEDATVETAETETEENQEQESTAEETENVSTLAKGVVCWGDDLINGEASAEHSYRAVLQNLLKDSGYDLTVIDKTLQGAGTLSMMTMAGVPQEEVQSYITAHQEAAQGQELPVTETGIRDLTPEQTQRNDLEYVPVIFMGYYGGWNHDPAELARQQEAILNTFPQQEQYIIAGTFPLDGSVDSATLDSVMSEKWGEHYISMASITSNPASTYEGQADLAAAILQKMKDLGYLA
;
A
#
# COMPACT_ATOMS: atom_id res chain seq x y z
N MET A 1 -53.17 -17.16 23.37
CA MET A 1 -52.18 -16.07 23.19
C MET A 1 -52.79 -15.02 22.28
N ASN A 2 -52.48 -13.73 22.46
CA ASN A 2 -53.30 -12.64 21.89
C ASN A 2 -52.95 -12.28 20.44
N ASN A 3 -53.91 -12.38 19.53
CA ASN A 3 -53.82 -11.85 18.15
C ASN A 3 -53.49 -10.34 18.15
N ASN A 4 -54.08 -9.58 19.08
CA ASN A 4 -53.84 -8.12 19.24
C ASN A 4 -52.35 -7.77 19.42
N TYR A 5 -51.54 -8.66 19.99
CA TYR A 5 -50.10 -8.43 20.16
C TYR A 5 -49.33 -8.57 18.84
N GLN A 6 -49.73 -9.53 17.98
CA GLN A 6 -49.16 -9.66 16.64
C GLN A 6 -49.61 -8.53 15.71
N GLU A 7 -50.88 -8.11 15.76
CA GLU A 7 -51.32 -6.95 14.99
C GLU A 7 -50.57 -5.67 15.36
N GLY A 8 -50.40 -5.39 16.67
CA GLY A 8 -49.64 -4.23 17.13
C GLY A 8 -48.20 -4.23 16.62
N ARG A 9 -47.51 -5.37 16.72
CA ARG A 9 -46.13 -5.53 16.22
C ARG A 9 -46.03 -5.40 14.70
N ASN A 10 -46.98 -5.97 13.95
CA ASN A 10 -46.97 -5.90 12.48
C ASN A 10 -47.24 -4.47 11.98
N ARG A 11 -48.11 -3.70 12.66
CA ARG A 11 -48.32 -2.28 12.38
C ARG A 11 -47.07 -1.45 12.70
N LEU A 12 -46.39 -1.73 13.81
CA LEU A 12 -45.12 -1.07 14.18
C LEU A 12 -44.01 -1.31 13.14
N LEU A 13 -43.84 -2.57 12.69
CA LEU A 13 -42.88 -2.93 11.65
C LEU A 13 -43.19 -2.24 10.32
N LEU A 14 -44.46 -2.16 9.92
CA LEU A 14 -44.84 -1.47 8.68
C LEU A 14 -44.51 0.04 8.73
N ILE A 15 -44.71 0.70 9.87
CA ILE A 15 -44.31 2.09 10.09
C ILE A 15 -42.78 2.24 10.02
N LEU A 16 -42.02 1.33 10.65
CA LEU A 16 -40.55 1.30 10.58
C LEU A 16 -40.05 1.19 9.13
N CYS A 17 -40.60 0.26 8.35
CA CYS A 17 -40.23 0.09 6.94
C CYS A 17 -40.50 1.35 6.11
N ILE A 18 -41.64 2.02 6.32
CA ILE A 18 -41.96 3.27 5.61
C ILE A 18 -40.94 4.37 5.95
N LEU A 19 -40.56 4.52 7.23
CA LEU A 19 -39.55 5.49 7.66
C LEU A 19 -38.17 5.18 7.05
N LEU A 20 -37.78 3.90 6.99
CA LEU A 20 -36.54 3.47 6.35
C LEU A 20 -36.52 3.76 4.85
N PHE A 21 -37.63 3.52 4.12
CA PHE A 21 -37.73 3.88 2.70
C PHE A 21 -37.65 5.39 2.46
N ILE A 22 -38.22 6.22 3.34
CA ILE A 22 -38.10 7.68 3.26
C ILE A 22 -36.65 8.13 3.51
N LEU A 23 -35.97 7.54 4.49
CA LEU A 23 -34.55 7.81 4.77
C LEU A 23 -33.67 7.42 3.56
N PHE A 24 -33.87 6.24 2.99
CA PHE A 24 -33.13 5.77 1.81
C PHE A 24 -33.39 6.66 0.59
N GLY A 25 -34.63 7.11 0.37
CA GLY A 25 -34.97 8.06 -0.68
C GLY A 25 -34.27 9.41 -0.51
N ALA A 26 -34.19 9.93 0.72
CA ALA A 26 -33.45 11.15 1.03
C ALA A 26 -31.93 11.00 0.80
N LEU A 27 -31.33 9.88 1.21
CA LEU A 27 -29.92 9.58 0.99
C LEU A 27 -29.58 9.46 -0.52
N LEU A 28 -30.43 8.78 -1.30
CA LEU A 28 -30.26 8.67 -2.75
C LEU A 28 -30.41 10.01 -3.48
N LEU A 29 -31.31 10.89 -3.01
CA LEU A 29 -31.44 12.26 -3.54
C LEU A 29 -30.25 13.15 -3.14
N TRP A 30 -29.69 12.98 -1.95
CA TRP A 30 -28.49 13.70 -1.52
C TRP A 30 -27.25 13.24 -2.30
N SER A 31 -27.01 11.93 -2.42
CA SER A 31 -25.94 11.37 -3.26
C SER A 31 -26.02 11.90 -4.69
N ARG A 32 -27.17 11.77 -5.37
CA ARG A 32 -27.36 12.33 -6.72
C ARG A 32 -27.10 13.83 -6.83
N ARG A 33 -27.30 14.59 -5.75
CA ARG A 33 -27.01 16.03 -5.69
C ARG A 33 -25.52 16.31 -5.43
N SER A 34 -24.81 15.45 -4.68
CA SER A 34 -23.35 15.52 -4.56
C SER A 34 -22.72 15.27 -5.92
N ASN A 35 -22.97 14.10 -6.53
CA ASN A 35 -22.41 13.72 -7.82
C ASN A 35 -22.64 14.78 -8.93
N ALA A 36 -23.75 15.53 -8.88
CA ALA A 36 -24.02 16.63 -9.81
C ALA A 36 -23.23 17.93 -9.51
N ALA A 37 -22.91 18.21 -8.25
CA ALA A 37 -22.00 19.29 -7.87
C ALA A 37 -20.53 18.92 -8.13
N ASP A 38 -20.18 17.66 -7.87
CA ASP A 38 -18.83 17.11 -8.06
C ASP A 38 -18.49 17.07 -9.57
N ALA A 39 -19.41 16.62 -10.42
CA ALA A 39 -19.26 16.70 -11.89
C ALA A 39 -19.16 18.15 -12.40
N ALA A 40 -19.92 19.09 -11.83
CA ALA A 40 -19.81 20.51 -12.20
C ALA A 40 -18.47 21.13 -11.78
N ARG A 41 -17.87 20.66 -10.68
CA ARG A 41 -16.53 21.06 -10.24
C ARG A 41 -15.44 20.49 -11.16
N LEU A 42 -15.55 19.22 -11.56
CA LEU A 42 -14.62 18.60 -12.52
C LEU A 42 -14.64 19.34 -13.85
N GLN A 43 -15.81 19.72 -14.35
CA GLN A 43 -15.90 20.49 -15.60
C GLN A 43 -15.29 21.89 -15.46
N GLN A 44 -15.42 22.56 -14.30
CA GLN A 44 -14.72 23.84 -14.05
C GLN A 44 -13.20 23.72 -13.99
N LEU A 45 -12.65 22.55 -13.65
CA LEU A 45 -11.20 22.30 -13.67
C LEU A 45 -10.71 22.06 -15.12
N ALA A 46 -11.43 21.25 -15.90
CA ALA A 46 -11.14 21.06 -17.32
C ALA A 46 -11.25 22.38 -18.12
N ASP A 47 -12.27 23.20 -17.85
CA ASP A 47 -12.44 24.55 -18.42
C ASP A 47 -11.29 25.51 -18.03
N GLN A 48 -10.50 25.22 -16.98
CA GLN A 48 -9.28 25.96 -16.62
C GLN A 48 -8.04 25.41 -17.33
N GLU A 49 -7.87 24.09 -17.39
CA GLU A 49 -6.74 23.44 -18.06
C GLU A 49 -6.67 23.80 -19.56
N GLU A 50 -7.82 23.84 -20.27
CA GLU A 50 -7.90 24.30 -21.67
C GLU A 50 -7.50 25.79 -21.89
N GLN A 51 -7.37 26.59 -20.82
CA GLN A 51 -6.95 28.00 -20.89
C GLN A 51 -5.47 28.23 -20.55
N GLU A 52 -4.78 27.27 -19.93
CA GLU A 52 -3.34 27.38 -19.63
C GLU A 52 -2.47 26.76 -20.76
N ASP A 53 -3.01 25.80 -21.53
CA ASP A 53 -2.31 25.10 -22.63
C ASP A 53 -2.22 25.88 -23.97
N GLN A 54 -2.66 27.14 -24.03
CA GLN A 54 -2.53 28.01 -25.22
C GLN A 54 -1.40 29.05 -25.07
N GLY A 55 -0.34 28.66 -24.35
CA GLY A 55 0.62 29.59 -23.74
C GLY A 55 2.04 29.66 -24.31
N GLU A 56 2.62 28.59 -24.88
CA GLU A 56 4.04 28.58 -25.28
C GLU A 56 4.36 27.62 -26.47
N GLU A 57 4.84 28.18 -27.59
CA GLU A 57 5.48 27.48 -28.72
C GLU A 57 6.80 28.20 -29.09
N GLN A 58 7.69 27.51 -29.83
CA GLN A 58 9.04 27.93 -30.31
C GLN A 58 10.18 27.81 -29.26
N ASP A 59 11.42 27.38 -29.57
CA ASP A 59 12.09 27.11 -30.86
C ASP A 59 13.30 26.12 -30.75
N ALA A 60 13.80 25.60 -31.89
CA ALA A 60 15.09 24.89 -32.15
C ALA A 60 15.39 23.54 -31.42
N SER A 61 16.07 22.49 -31.95
CA SER A 61 17.01 22.24 -33.09
C SER A 61 18.50 22.65 -32.82
N GLU A 62 19.60 22.05 -33.33
CA GLU A 62 20.03 20.90 -34.20
C GLU A 62 21.57 20.71 -33.95
N GLU A 63 22.35 19.62 -34.18
CA GLU A 63 22.24 18.21 -34.65
C GLU A 63 23.54 17.43 -34.13
N ASP A 64 23.93 16.27 -34.71
CA ASP A 64 25.22 15.50 -34.55
C ASP A 64 25.48 14.77 -33.18
N ALA A 65 25.82 13.47 -33.01
CA ALA A 65 26.62 12.44 -33.71
C ALA A 65 28.17 12.49 -33.41
N THR A 66 29.02 11.44 -33.42
CA THR A 66 29.02 10.06 -33.98
C THR A 66 29.94 9.03 -33.23
N VAL A 67 29.53 7.74 -33.14
CA VAL A 67 30.28 6.48 -33.54
C VAL A 67 31.56 5.95 -32.80
N GLU A 68 31.45 4.71 -32.25
CA GLU A 68 32.40 3.52 -32.19
C GLU A 68 33.87 3.65 -31.66
N THR A 69 34.66 2.60 -31.28
CA THR A 69 34.56 1.10 -31.32
C THR A 69 35.48 0.37 -30.29
N ALA A 70 35.24 -0.94 -30.09
CA ALA A 70 36.21 -2.05 -29.90
C ALA A 70 37.06 -2.25 -28.59
N GLU A 71 36.54 -3.13 -27.74
CA GLU A 71 37.14 -4.40 -27.22
C GLU A 71 38.61 -4.80 -27.50
N THR A 72 39.30 -5.35 -26.49
CA THR A 72 40.00 -6.67 -26.55
C THR A 72 40.17 -7.27 -25.13
N GLU A 73 40.57 -8.53 -25.02
CA GLU A 73 40.39 -9.40 -23.83
C GLU A 73 41.71 -9.77 -23.07
N THR A 74 41.55 -10.23 -21.81
CA THR A 74 42.36 -11.21 -21.02
C THR A 74 43.91 -11.01 -20.88
N GLU A 75 44.63 -11.64 -19.93
CA GLU A 75 44.33 -12.76 -19.01
C GLU A 75 45.06 -12.64 -17.64
N GLU A 76 44.74 -13.57 -16.74
CA GLU A 76 45.11 -13.73 -15.32
C GLU A 76 46.56 -13.42 -14.85
N ASN A 77 46.67 -13.03 -13.57
CA ASN A 77 47.56 -13.75 -12.64
C ASN A 77 47.02 -13.71 -11.20
N GLN A 78 47.17 -14.80 -10.43
CA GLN A 78 46.70 -14.92 -9.04
C GLN A 78 47.87 -14.93 -8.06
N GLU A 79 47.73 -14.24 -6.92
CA GLU A 79 48.10 -14.80 -5.60
C GLU A 79 47.46 -13.98 -4.46
N GLN A 80 47.33 -14.58 -3.28
CA GLN A 80 46.52 -14.05 -2.17
C GLN A 80 47.37 -13.26 -1.17
N GLU A 81 46.86 -12.14 -0.66
CA GLU A 81 47.09 -11.76 0.75
C GLU A 81 45.82 -11.13 1.35
N SER A 82 45.65 -11.27 2.65
CA SER A 82 44.37 -11.01 3.34
C SER A 82 44.17 -9.53 3.70
N THR A 83 43.07 -8.96 3.25
CA THR A 83 42.45 -7.75 3.85
C THR A 83 41.01 -8.10 4.21
N ALA A 84 40.52 -7.58 5.34
CA ALA A 84 39.11 -7.71 5.67
C ALA A 84 38.30 -6.78 4.76
N GLU A 85 37.30 -7.30 4.06
CA GLU A 85 36.32 -6.48 3.35
C GLU A 85 35.43 -5.81 4.39
N GLU A 86 35.79 -4.57 4.77
CA GLU A 86 34.76 -3.57 4.99
C GLU A 86 34.01 -3.44 3.66
N THR A 87 32.85 -4.07 3.55
CA THR A 87 31.91 -3.79 2.45
C THR A 87 31.50 -2.34 2.58
N GLU A 88 32.14 -1.46 1.82
CA GLU A 88 31.62 -0.11 1.59
C GLU A 88 30.18 -0.26 1.12
N ASN A 89 29.24 0.18 1.96
CA ASN A 89 27.83 0.25 1.61
C ASN A 89 27.67 1.40 0.62
N VAL A 90 28.13 1.18 -0.62
CA VAL A 90 27.86 2.01 -1.78
C VAL A 90 26.36 1.89 -2.01
N SER A 91 25.62 2.79 -1.36
CA SER A 91 24.18 2.91 -1.45
C SER A 91 23.77 3.19 -2.89
N THR A 92 23.66 2.13 -3.69
CA THR A 92 23.16 2.17 -5.07
C THR A 92 21.79 2.83 -5.06
N LEU A 93 21.65 3.93 -5.81
CA LEU A 93 20.40 4.67 -5.81
C LEU A 93 19.26 3.76 -6.28
N ALA A 94 18.18 3.70 -5.51
CA ALA A 94 17.03 2.88 -5.84
C ALA A 94 16.39 3.37 -7.15
N LYS A 95 15.92 2.43 -7.98
CA LYS A 95 15.24 2.73 -9.26
C LYS A 95 13.83 3.32 -9.07
N GLY A 96 13.39 3.44 -7.82
CA GLY A 96 12.12 4.00 -7.41
C GLY A 96 11.60 3.36 -6.14
N VAL A 97 10.27 3.28 -6.03
CA VAL A 97 9.55 2.70 -4.89
C VAL A 97 8.85 1.42 -5.31
N VAL A 98 8.80 0.41 -4.44
CA VAL A 98 7.86 -0.71 -4.60
C VAL A 98 6.84 -0.71 -3.46
N CYS A 99 5.56 -0.64 -3.83
CA CYS A 99 4.44 -0.66 -2.90
C CYS A 99 4.00 -2.10 -2.65
N TRP A 100 4.42 -2.67 -1.52
CA TRP A 100 3.88 -3.93 -1.00
C TRP A 100 2.81 -3.59 0.03
N GLY A 101 1.60 -4.11 -0.12
CA GLY A 101 0.56 -3.88 0.89
C GLY A 101 -0.80 -4.43 0.56
N ASP A 102 -1.78 -4.01 1.36
CA ASP A 102 -3.20 -4.20 1.09
C ASP A 102 -3.67 -3.15 0.06
N ASP A 103 -4.29 -3.58 -1.03
CA ASP A 103 -4.96 -2.64 -1.94
C ASP A 103 -6.36 -2.31 -1.42
N LEU A 104 -6.59 -1.05 -1.09
CA LEU A 104 -7.81 -0.58 -0.43
C LEU A 104 -8.79 0.15 -1.38
N ILE A 105 -8.34 0.52 -2.57
CA ILE A 105 -9.16 1.16 -3.62
C ILE A 105 -9.30 0.20 -4.79
N ASN A 106 -10.50 0.10 -5.35
CA ASN A 106 -10.88 -1.04 -6.18
C ASN A 106 -11.24 -0.63 -7.62
N GLY A 107 -10.76 -1.40 -8.61
CA GLY A 107 -11.08 -1.18 -10.02
C GLY A 107 -10.43 0.08 -10.60
N GLU A 108 -11.11 0.72 -11.55
CA GLU A 108 -10.61 1.87 -12.32
C GLU A 108 -10.11 3.01 -11.41
N ALA A 109 -10.84 3.32 -10.32
CA ALA A 109 -10.45 4.34 -9.34
C ALA A 109 -9.11 4.07 -8.64
N SER A 110 -8.61 2.83 -8.61
CA SER A 110 -7.31 2.50 -8.02
C SER A 110 -6.15 3.05 -8.86
N ALA A 111 -6.33 3.21 -10.17
CA ALA A 111 -5.33 3.79 -11.07
C ALA A 111 -5.15 5.32 -10.88
N GLU A 112 -6.10 5.99 -10.22
CA GLU A 112 -6.10 7.45 -10.03
C GLU A 112 -5.99 7.87 -8.55
N HIS A 113 -6.50 7.06 -7.61
CA HIS A 113 -6.71 7.47 -6.22
C HIS A 113 -6.14 6.52 -5.17
N SER A 114 -5.43 5.47 -5.57
CA SER A 114 -4.64 4.67 -4.62
C SER A 114 -3.34 5.38 -4.25
N TYR A 115 -2.79 5.07 -3.07
CA TYR A 115 -1.60 5.73 -2.55
C TYR A 115 -0.39 5.58 -3.50
N ARG A 116 -0.30 4.46 -4.21
CA ARG A 116 0.72 4.19 -5.24
C ARG A 116 0.58 5.07 -6.48
N ALA A 117 -0.64 5.29 -6.98
CA ALA A 117 -0.91 6.19 -8.10
C ALA A 117 -0.65 7.66 -7.71
N VAL A 118 -1.13 8.08 -6.53
CA VAL A 118 -0.89 9.43 -6.02
C VAL A 118 0.60 9.66 -5.75
N LEU A 119 1.32 8.68 -5.19
CA LEU A 119 2.78 8.76 -4.97
C LEU A 119 3.55 8.90 -6.29
N GLN A 120 3.16 8.18 -7.34
CA GLN A 120 3.81 8.29 -8.66
C GLN A 120 3.69 9.71 -9.23
N ASN A 121 2.51 10.34 -9.07
CA ASN A 121 2.31 11.73 -9.46
C ASN A 121 3.11 12.68 -8.57
N LEU A 122 3.02 12.56 -7.23
CA LEU A 122 3.75 13.42 -6.30
C LEU A 122 5.28 13.36 -6.44
N LEU A 123 5.85 12.21 -6.84
CA LEU A 123 7.27 12.06 -7.20
C LEU A 123 7.61 12.86 -8.46
N LYS A 124 6.85 12.66 -9.55
CA LYS A 124 7.00 13.36 -10.83
C LYS A 124 6.85 14.88 -10.66
N ASP A 125 5.82 15.31 -9.93
CA ASP A 125 5.52 16.73 -9.67
C ASP A 125 6.56 17.38 -8.74
N SER A 126 7.26 16.56 -7.93
CA SER A 126 8.46 17.00 -7.18
C SER A 126 9.75 17.01 -8.01
N GLY A 127 9.70 16.59 -9.28
CA GLY A 127 10.85 16.56 -10.19
C GLY A 127 11.70 15.28 -10.14
N TYR A 128 11.21 14.19 -9.54
CA TYR A 128 11.94 12.91 -9.47
C TYR A 128 11.50 11.95 -10.58
N ASP A 129 12.46 11.46 -11.37
CA ASP A 129 12.27 10.40 -12.36
C ASP A 129 12.35 9.00 -11.71
N LEU A 130 11.42 8.74 -10.79
CA LEU A 130 11.35 7.51 -9.99
C LEU A 130 10.03 6.77 -10.25
N THR A 131 10.12 5.48 -10.56
CA THR A 131 8.96 4.63 -10.85
C THR A 131 8.37 4.02 -9.57
N VAL A 132 7.05 3.94 -9.47
CA VAL A 132 6.33 3.22 -8.42
C VAL A 132 5.83 1.87 -8.96
N ILE A 133 6.39 0.76 -8.45
CA ILE A 133 5.93 -0.59 -8.76
C ILE A 133 4.80 -1.01 -7.83
N ASP A 134 3.70 -1.51 -8.40
CA ASP A 134 2.60 -2.13 -7.66
C ASP A 134 2.88 -3.61 -7.34
N LYS A 135 2.89 -3.93 -6.05
CA LYS A 135 2.85 -5.30 -5.49
C LYS A 135 1.73 -5.44 -4.45
N THR A 136 0.74 -4.55 -4.46
CA THR A 136 -0.37 -4.52 -3.51
C THR A 136 -1.46 -5.54 -3.84
N LEU A 137 -2.13 -6.07 -2.82
CA LEU A 137 -3.13 -7.13 -2.96
C LEU A 137 -4.48 -6.76 -2.34
N GLN A 138 -5.53 -6.82 -3.15
CA GLN A 138 -6.89 -6.72 -2.66
C GLN A 138 -7.30 -8.00 -1.91
N GLY A 139 -7.86 -7.84 -0.70
CA GLY A 139 -8.55 -8.90 0.04
C GLY A 139 -7.68 -10.09 0.50
N ALA A 140 -6.35 -9.92 0.54
CA ALA A 140 -5.41 -10.97 0.90
C ALA A 140 -4.88 -10.77 2.32
N GLY A 141 -4.77 -11.84 3.12
CA GLY A 141 -4.08 -11.77 4.40
C GLY A 141 -2.56 -11.66 4.24
N THR A 142 -1.87 -11.13 5.25
CA THR A 142 -0.41 -10.91 5.25
C THR A 142 0.41 -12.16 4.90
N LEU A 143 -0.05 -13.36 5.26
CA LEU A 143 0.57 -14.64 4.88
C LEU A 143 0.66 -14.85 3.35
N SER A 144 -0.32 -14.34 2.59
CA SER A 144 -0.26 -14.31 1.12
C SER A 144 0.81 -13.35 0.60
N MET A 145 1.08 -12.25 1.33
CA MET A 145 2.13 -11.28 0.98
C MET A 145 3.53 -11.81 1.25
N MET A 146 3.73 -12.48 2.40
CA MET A 146 4.97 -13.20 2.69
C MET A 146 5.29 -14.22 1.59
N THR A 147 4.28 -15.02 1.20
CA THR A 147 4.41 -15.99 0.11
C THR A 147 4.76 -15.32 -1.23
N MET A 148 4.14 -14.17 -1.54
CA MET A 148 4.40 -13.44 -2.81
C MET A 148 5.76 -12.75 -2.84
N ALA A 149 6.27 -12.29 -1.70
CA ALA A 149 7.63 -11.74 -1.57
C ALA A 149 8.72 -12.82 -1.71
N GLY A 150 8.38 -14.09 -1.50
CA GLY A 150 9.32 -15.22 -1.52
C GLY A 150 9.87 -15.61 -0.14
N VAL A 151 9.17 -15.25 0.94
CA VAL A 151 9.48 -15.74 2.30
C VAL A 151 9.39 -17.29 2.31
N PRO A 152 10.31 -18.01 2.98
CA PRO A 152 10.32 -19.47 2.98
C PRO A 152 8.98 -20.09 3.39
N GLN A 153 8.53 -21.11 2.64
CA GLN A 153 7.24 -21.77 2.88
C GLN A 153 7.12 -22.35 4.30
N GLU A 154 8.23 -22.84 4.87
CA GLU A 154 8.26 -23.35 6.25
C GLU A 154 8.00 -22.27 7.31
N GLU A 155 8.42 -21.02 7.05
CA GLU A 155 8.16 -19.89 7.93
C GLU A 155 6.69 -19.48 7.86
N VAL A 156 6.14 -19.28 6.65
CA VAL A 156 4.71 -18.95 6.46
C VAL A 156 3.81 -20.05 7.05
N GLN A 157 4.18 -21.32 6.88
CA GLN A 157 3.47 -22.45 7.48
C GLN A 157 3.55 -22.49 9.01
N SER A 158 4.60 -21.91 9.63
CA SER A 158 4.71 -21.82 11.09
C SER A 158 3.65 -20.89 11.69
N TYR A 159 3.42 -19.71 11.07
CA TYR A 159 2.33 -18.80 11.43
C TYR A 159 0.96 -19.49 11.30
N ILE A 160 0.66 -20.07 10.12
CA ILE A 160 -0.60 -20.81 9.88
C ILE A 160 -0.85 -21.87 10.96
N THR A 161 0.19 -22.59 11.39
CA THR A 161 0.10 -23.60 12.45
C THR A 161 -0.19 -22.96 13.81
N ALA A 162 0.54 -21.90 14.18
CA ALA A 162 0.34 -21.16 15.42
C ALA A 162 -1.07 -20.57 15.54
N HIS A 163 -1.65 -20.06 14.44
CA HIS A 163 -2.99 -19.49 14.44
C HIS A 163 -4.05 -20.58 14.65
N GLN A 164 -3.88 -21.74 14.00
CA GLN A 164 -4.76 -22.91 14.18
C GLN A 164 -4.71 -23.47 15.61
N GLU A 165 -3.54 -23.48 16.24
CA GLU A 165 -3.37 -23.85 17.65
C GLU A 165 -4.01 -22.82 18.59
N ALA A 166 -3.77 -21.52 18.36
CA ALA A 166 -4.34 -20.41 19.14
C ALA A 166 -5.88 -20.38 19.07
N ALA A 167 -6.46 -20.70 17.90
CA ALA A 167 -7.90 -20.79 17.69
C ALA A 167 -8.57 -21.96 18.42
N GLN A 168 -7.82 -22.96 18.90
CA GLN A 168 -8.33 -24.12 19.65
C GLN A 168 -9.53 -24.83 18.96
N GLY A 169 -9.52 -24.86 17.62
CA GLY A 169 -10.60 -25.45 16.81
C GLY A 169 -11.82 -24.56 16.59
N GLN A 170 -11.76 -23.25 16.87
CA GLN A 170 -12.69 -22.28 16.29
C GLN A 170 -12.46 -22.13 14.78
N GLU A 171 -13.50 -21.70 14.06
CA GLU A 171 -13.39 -21.34 12.64
C GLU A 171 -12.72 -19.96 12.51
N LEU A 172 -11.56 -19.92 11.85
CA LEU A 172 -10.81 -18.70 11.58
C LEU A 172 -11.25 -18.04 10.25
N PRO A 173 -11.12 -16.71 10.12
CA PRO A 173 -11.18 -16.05 8.81
C PRO A 173 -10.18 -16.65 7.83
N VAL A 174 -10.54 -16.69 6.54
CA VAL A 174 -9.64 -17.19 5.49
C VAL A 174 -8.36 -16.37 5.38
N THR A 175 -8.36 -15.10 5.79
CA THR A 175 -7.17 -14.25 5.81
C THR A 175 -6.16 -14.64 6.89
N GLU A 176 -6.58 -15.29 7.99
CA GLU A 176 -5.71 -15.74 9.08
C GLU A 176 -4.96 -17.04 8.78
N THR A 177 -5.36 -17.82 7.77
CA THR A 177 -4.74 -19.14 7.48
C THR A 177 -4.61 -19.49 6.01
N GLY A 178 -5.29 -18.75 5.13
CA GLY A 178 -5.30 -18.99 3.69
C GLY A 178 -4.22 -18.19 2.98
N ILE A 179 -3.34 -18.91 2.29
CA ILE A 179 -2.58 -18.36 1.17
C ILE A 179 -3.49 -18.42 -0.05
N ARG A 180 -3.79 -17.29 -0.68
CA ARG A 180 -4.56 -17.25 -1.94
C ARG A 180 -3.75 -17.85 -3.09
N ASP A 181 -4.41 -18.25 -4.17
CA ASP A 181 -3.72 -18.58 -5.42
C ASP A 181 -2.97 -17.34 -5.97
N LEU A 182 -1.66 -17.47 -6.14
CA LEU A 182 -0.78 -16.45 -6.72
C LEU A 182 -0.44 -16.80 -8.17
N THR A 183 -0.44 -15.81 -9.06
CA THR A 183 0.01 -16.02 -10.45
C THR A 183 1.54 -15.89 -10.56
N PRO A 184 2.19 -16.52 -11.56
CA PRO A 184 3.64 -16.41 -11.76
C PRO A 184 4.13 -14.96 -11.87
N GLU A 185 3.34 -14.09 -12.50
CA GLU A 185 3.63 -12.67 -12.71
C GLU A 185 3.60 -11.88 -11.39
N GLN A 186 2.72 -12.25 -10.47
CA GLN A 186 2.68 -11.64 -9.13
C GLN A 186 3.94 -11.99 -8.34
N THR A 187 4.35 -13.27 -8.37
CA THR A 187 5.57 -13.77 -7.69
C THR A 187 6.89 -13.33 -8.33
N GLN A 188 6.87 -12.67 -9.48
CA GLN A 188 8.10 -12.22 -10.15
C GLN A 188 8.74 -11.06 -9.37
N ARG A 189 9.92 -11.28 -8.79
CA ARG A 189 10.70 -10.23 -8.09
C ARG A 189 11.43 -9.30 -9.07
N ASN A 190 10.68 -8.35 -9.64
CA ASN A 190 11.18 -7.28 -10.52
C ASN A 190 11.48 -5.96 -9.76
N ASP A 191 11.55 -6.04 -8.43
CA ASP A 191 11.50 -4.92 -7.49
C ASP A 191 12.68 -4.85 -6.51
N LEU A 192 13.66 -5.75 -6.61
CA LEU A 192 14.79 -5.89 -5.67
C LEU A 192 15.75 -4.69 -5.62
N GLU A 193 15.62 -3.75 -6.57
CA GLU A 193 16.42 -2.52 -6.69
C GLU A 193 15.59 -1.26 -6.38
N TYR A 194 14.44 -1.41 -5.70
CA TYR A 194 13.49 -0.34 -5.35
C TYR A 194 13.37 -0.25 -3.83
N VAL A 195 13.04 0.93 -3.29
CA VAL A 195 12.75 1.10 -1.85
C VAL A 195 11.41 0.43 -1.53
N PRO A 196 11.34 -0.59 -0.66
CA PRO A 196 10.06 -1.15 -0.21
C PRO A 196 9.31 -0.18 0.71
N VAL A 197 8.09 0.14 0.31
CA VAL A 197 7.04 0.68 1.19
C VAL A 197 6.10 -0.46 1.52
N ILE A 198 6.06 -0.86 2.80
CA ILE A 198 5.19 -1.95 3.28
C ILE A 198 4.00 -1.37 4.05
N PHE A 199 2.78 -1.60 3.55
CA PHE A 199 1.51 -1.14 4.11
C PHE A 199 0.52 -2.31 4.20
N MET A 200 0.65 -3.14 5.25
CA MET A 200 -0.07 -4.42 5.34
C MET A 200 -0.68 -4.67 6.73
N GLY A 201 -1.72 -5.50 6.77
CA GLY A 201 -2.41 -5.96 7.99
C GLY A 201 -3.89 -5.55 8.07
N TYR A 202 -4.40 -4.78 7.13
CA TYR A 202 -5.81 -4.35 7.05
C TYR A 202 -6.76 -5.56 6.98
N TYR A 203 -6.43 -6.56 6.17
CA TYR A 203 -7.27 -7.74 5.95
C TYR A 203 -7.04 -8.89 6.96
N GLY A 204 -6.09 -8.77 7.88
CA GLY A 204 -5.67 -9.84 8.80
C GLY A 204 -4.51 -10.70 8.25
N GLY A 205 -4.29 -11.86 8.86
CA GLY A 205 -3.16 -12.77 8.60
C GLY A 205 -2.08 -12.78 9.69
N TRP A 206 -2.29 -12.05 10.78
CA TRP A 206 -1.29 -11.77 11.82
C TRP A 206 -1.84 -11.99 13.24
N ASN A 207 -2.92 -12.77 13.36
CA ASN A 207 -3.44 -13.30 14.64
C ASN A 207 -3.74 -12.23 15.71
N HIS A 208 -3.94 -10.99 15.27
CA HIS A 208 -4.15 -9.80 16.09
C HIS A 208 -2.99 -9.46 17.07
N ASP A 209 -1.77 -9.97 16.87
CA ASP A 209 -0.55 -9.57 17.59
C ASP A 209 0.28 -8.55 16.78
N PRO A 210 0.35 -7.26 17.16
CA PRO A 210 1.18 -6.27 16.46
C PRO A 210 2.65 -6.64 16.35
N ALA A 211 3.19 -7.40 17.32
CA ALA A 211 4.56 -7.88 17.25
C ALA A 211 4.71 -9.00 16.21
N GLU A 212 3.63 -9.71 15.85
CA GLU A 212 3.60 -10.68 14.76
C GLU A 212 3.54 -9.99 13.41
N LEU A 213 2.66 -9.01 13.25
CA LEU A 213 2.61 -8.18 12.04
C LEU A 213 3.99 -7.56 11.75
N ALA A 214 4.69 -7.12 12.79
CA ALA A 214 6.09 -6.65 12.69
C ALA A 214 7.07 -7.75 12.27
N ARG A 215 6.97 -8.98 12.79
CA ARG A 215 7.79 -10.13 12.34
C ARG A 215 7.53 -10.49 10.87
N GLN A 216 6.27 -10.43 10.43
CA GLN A 216 5.87 -10.73 9.05
C GLN A 216 6.33 -9.64 8.06
N GLN A 217 6.29 -8.37 8.46
CA GLN A 217 6.91 -7.25 7.73
C GLN A 217 8.44 -7.42 7.63
N GLU A 218 9.11 -7.79 8.72
CA GLU A 218 10.54 -8.09 8.76
C GLU A 218 10.94 -9.24 7.83
N ALA A 219 10.16 -10.33 7.81
CA ALA A 219 10.37 -11.44 6.89
C ALA A 219 10.31 -11.00 5.41
N ILE A 220 9.41 -10.08 5.06
CA ILE A 220 9.34 -9.49 3.71
C ILE A 220 10.56 -8.61 3.42
N LEU A 221 10.98 -7.72 4.35
CA LEU A 221 12.21 -6.92 4.18
C LEU A 221 13.45 -7.78 3.99
N ASN A 222 13.56 -8.89 4.71
CA ASN A 222 14.67 -9.85 4.60
C ASN A 222 14.76 -10.54 3.21
N THR A 223 13.76 -10.37 2.33
CA THR A 223 13.85 -10.82 0.92
C THR A 223 14.52 -9.80 -0.01
N PHE A 224 14.85 -8.59 0.47
CA PHE A 224 15.53 -7.55 -0.30
C PHE A 224 17.06 -7.57 -0.04
N PRO A 225 17.89 -7.22 -1.04
CA PRO A 225 19.35 -7.15 -0.89
C PRO A 225 19.79 -5.90 -0.11
N GLN A 226 19.02 -4.82 -0.17
CA GLN A 226 19.20 -3.61 0.63
C GLN A 226 18.22 -3.64 1.81
N GLN A 227 18.70 -3.34 3.02
CA GLN A 227 17.93 -3.39 4.26
C GLN A 227 17.93 -2.07 5.04
N GLU A 228 18.77 -1.10 4.64
CA GLU A 228 18.83 0.24 5.26
C GLU A 228 17.83 1.24 4.65
N GLN A 229 17.23 0.89 3.50
CA GLN A 229 16.28 1.74 2.76
C GLN A 229 14.91 1.07 2.70
N TYR A 230 13.99 1.49 3.57
CA TYR A 230 12.60 1.00 3.60
C TYR A 230 11.68 1.95 4.37
N ILE A 231 10.36 1.81 4.17
CA ILE A 231 9.31 2.51 4.90
C ILE A 231 8.25 1.50 5.34
N ILE A 232 7.80 1.59 6.60
CA ILE A 232 6.66 0.83 7.11
C ILE A 232 5.51 1.80 7.41
N ALA A 233 4.34 1.55 6.82
CA ALA A 233 3.12 2.25 7.16
C ALA A 233 2.24 1.41 8.09
N GLY A 234 1.71 2.03 9.14
CA GLY A 234 0.68 1.45 10.00
C GLY A 234 -0.63 1.23 9.25
N THR A 235 -1.63 0.65 9.91
CA THR A 235 -2.93 0.36 9.29
C THR A 235 -4.08 0.51 10.29
N PHE A 236 -5.32 0.42 9.78
CA PHE A 236 -6.53 0.31 10.58
C PHE A 236 -7.14 -1.07 10.30
N PRO A 237 -6.98 -2.08 11.18
CA PRO A 237 -7.48 -3.43 10.92
C PRO A 237 -8.99 -3.44 10.64
N LEU A 238 -9.41 -4.09 9.55
CA LEU A 238 -10.78 -4.06 9.02
C LEU A 238 -11.83 -4.57 10.03
N ASP A 239 -11.42 -5.48 10.91
CA ASP A 239 -12.24 -6.07 11.97
C ASP A 239 -12.28 -5.24 13.26
N GLY A 240 -11.43 -4.22 13.39
CA GLY A 240 -11.25 -3.44 14.61
C GLY A 240 -10.64 -4.23 15.79
N SER A 241 -9.93 -5.33 15.51
CA SER A 241 -9.33 -6.22 16.52
C SER A 241 -8.27 -5.54 17.39
N VAL A 242 -7.52 -4.60 16.82
CA VAL A 242 -6.48 -3.81 17.51
C VAL A 242 -6.68 -2.33 17.20
N ASP A 243 -6.59 -1.48 18.22
CA ASP A 243 -6.66 -0.03 18.06
C ASP A 243 -5.32 0.58 17.61
N SER A 244 -5.37 1.75 16.98
CA SER A 244 -4.18 2.40 16.43
C SER A 244 -3.13 2.78 17.47
N ALA A 245 -3.47 3.05 18.73
CA ALA A 245 -2.46 3.38 19.74
C ALA A 245 -1.69 2.13 20.20
N THR A 246 -2.39 0.99 20.30
CA THR A 246 -1.77 -0.32 20.54
C THR A 246 -0.87 -0.75 19.38
N LEU A 247 -1.32 -0.56 18.12
CA LEU A 247 -0.52 -0.84 16.93
C LEU A 247 0.71 0.10 16.83
N ASP A 248 0.48 1.41 16.89
CA ASP A 248 1.53 2.44 16.73
C ASP A 248 2.62 2.31 17.80
N SER A 249 2.29 1.89 19.03
CA SER A 249 3.28 1.69 20.09
C SER A 249 4.30 0.62 19.71
N VAL A 250 3.85 -0.54 19.22
CA VAL A 250 4.74 -1.66 18.85
C VAL A 250 5.49 -1.36 17.55
N MET A 251 4.81 -0.75 16.57
CA MET A 251 5.42 -0.42 15.29
C MET A 251 6.46 0.70 15.41
N SER A 252 6.22 1.72 16.25
CA SER A 252 7.21 2.78 16.51
C SER A 252 8.42 2.25 17.28
N GLU A 253 8.23 1.30 18.20
CA GLU A 253 9.32 0.65 18.94
C GLU A 253 10.18 -0.24 18.03
N LYS A 254 9.57 -0.97 17.09
CA LYS A 254 10.28 -1.84 16.13
C LYS A 254 10.97 -1.05 15.00
N TRP A 255 10.27 -0.11 14.38
CA TRP A 255 10.67 0.50 13.09
C TRP A 255 11.22 1.92 13.20
N GLY A 256 11.11 2.57 14.37
CA GLY A 256 11.72 3.86 14.64
C GLY A 256 11.37 4.93 13.59
N GLU A 257 12.40 5.52 12.97
CA GLU A 257 12.23 6.61 12.00
C GLU A 257 11.68 6.16 10.65
N HIS A 258 11.73 4.86 10.29
CA HIS A 258 11.13 4.32 9.07
C HIS A 258 9.60 4.21 9.14
N TYR A 259 9.01 4.41 10.32
CA TYR A 259 7.58 4.25 10.54
C TYR A 259 6.75 5.48 10.12
N ILE A 260 5.54 5.20 9.61
CA ILE A 260 4.46 6.15 9.38
C ILE A 260 3.21 5.64 10.11
N SER A 261 2.82 6.29 11.22
CA SER A 261 1.50 6.05 11.84
C SER A 261 0.39 6.62 10.96
N MET A 262 -0.54 5.78 10.53
CA MET A 262 -1.72 6.24 9.78
C MET A 262 -2.60 7.17 10.63
N ALA A 263 -2.68 6.93 11.94
CA ALA A 263 -3.47 7.74 12.87
C ALA A 263 -2.84 9.12 13.16
N SER A 264 -1.56 9.33 12.86
CA SER A 264 -0.89 10.63 13.00
C SER A 264 -1.01 11.51 11.76
N ILE A 265 -1.12 10.90 10.56
CA ILE A 265 -1.16 11.64 9.29
C ILE A 265 -2.59 11.93 8.80
N THR A 266 -3.58 11.10 9.15
CA THR A 266 -4.95 11.27 8.68
C THR A 266 -6.01 11.01 9.75
N SER A 267 -7.17 11.62 9.57
CA SER A 267 -8.42 11.29 10.28
C SER A 267 -9.47 10.65 9.37
N ASN A 268 -9.11 10.43 8.10
CA ASN A 268 -9.92 9.74 7.10
C ASN A 268 -9.62 8.23 7.17
N PRO A 269 -10.60 7.33 6.91
CA PRO A 269 -10.31 5.91 6.79
C PRO A 269 -9.30 5.65 5.65
N ALA A 270 -8.36 4.72 5.84
CA ALA A 270 -7.33 4.43 4.84
C ALA A 270 -7.88 3.95 3.47
N SER A 271 -9.13 3.48 3.42
CA SER A 271 -9.86 3.11 2.21
C SER A 271 -10.66 4.25 1.56
N THR A 272 -10.29 5.51 1.85
CA THR A 272 -10.79 6.73 1.18
C THR A 272 -9.69 7.37 0.33
N TYR A 273 -10.07 8.14 -0.70
CA TYR A 273 -9.09 8.80 -1.57
C TYR A 273 -8.25 9.82 -0.80
N GLU A 274 -8.85 10.50 0.17
CA GLU A 274 -8.17 11.40 1.10
C GLU A 274 -7.14 10.64 1.95
N GLY A 275 -7.54 9.54 2.60
CA GLY A 275 -6.61 8.73 3.40
C GLY A 275 -5.47 8.08 2.59
N GLN A 276 -5.71 7.77 1.31
CA GLN A 276 -4.69 7.29 0.37
C GLN A 276 -3.73 8.41 -0.05
N ALA A 277 -4.23 9.63 -0.29
CA ALA A 277 -3.42 10.80 -0.61
C ALA A 277 -2.58 11.28 0.58
N ASP A 278 -3.15 11.27 1.78
CA ASP A 278 -2.43 11.55 3.04
C ASP A 278 -1.25 10.58 3.22
N LEU A 279 -1.46 9.27 2.98
CA LEU A 279 -0.41 8.25 2.99
C LEU A 279 0.65 8.48 1.90
N ALA A 280 0.26 8.77 0.66
CA ALA A 280 1.18 9.05 -0.43
C ALA A 280 2.09 10.26 -0.14
N ALA A 281 1.52 11.35 0.40
CA ALA A 281 2.25 12.53 0.82
C ALA A 281 3.20 12.23 1.99
N ALA A 282 2.76 11.43 2.97
CA ALA A 282 3.60 11.01 4.09
C ALA A 282 4.78 10.12 3.67
N ILE A 283 4.58 9.21 2.70
CA ILE A 283 5.65 8.40 2.11
C ILE A 283 6.68 9.30 1.42
N LEU A 284 6.23 10.23 0.57
CA LEU A 284 7.15 11.14 -0.12
C LEU A 284 7.94 12.02 0.86
N GLN A 285 7.29 12.54 1.91
CA GLN A 285 7.99 13.32 2.94
C GLN A 285 8.99 12.44 3.72
N LYS A 286 8.60 11.21 4.09
CA LYS A 286 9.49 10.25 4.75
C LYS A 286 10.73 9.93 3.91
N MET A 287 10.58 9.75 2.60
CA MET A 287 11.72 9.55 1.69
C MET A 287 12.63 10.78 1.59
N LYS A 288 12.08 12.00 1.69
CA LYS A 288 12.87 13.25 1.78
C LYS A 288 13.62 13.35 3.11
N ASP A 289 12.96 13.04 4.22
CA ASP A 289 13.53 13.10 5.57
C ASP A 289 14.69 12.09 5.76
N LEU A 290 14.56 10.89 5.20
CA LEU A 290 15.56 9.81 5.28
C LEU A 290 16.62 9.85 4.16
N GLY A 291 16.55 10.82 3.24
CA GLY A 291 17.53 10.96 2.15
C GLY A 291 17.46 9.86 1.08
N TYR A 292 16.30 9.24 0.87
CA TYR A 292 16.08 8.18 -0.12
C TYR A 292 15.82 8.70 -1.55
N LEU A 293 15.81 10.03 -1.73
CA LEU A 293 15.63 10.69 -3.03
C LEU A 293 16.89 11.50 -3.35
N ALA A 294 17.45 11.31 -4.55
CA ALA A 294 18.55 12.08 -5.10
C ALA A 294 18.37 12.28 -6.62
#